data_AF-A0A950V7V6-F1
#
_entry.id   AF-A0A950V7V6-F1
#
_cell.length_a   1.000
_cell.length_b   1.000
_cell.length_c   1.000
_cell.angle_alpha   90.00
_cell.angle_beta   90.00
_cell.angle_gamma   90.00
#
_symmetry.space_group_name_H-M   'P 1'
#
loop_
_entity.id
_entity.type
_entity.pdbx_description
1 polymer ?
#
loop_
_entity_poly.entity_id
_entity_poly.type
_entity_poly.pdbx_seq_one_letter_code
_entity_poly.pdbx_strand_id
1 'polypeptide(L)'
;MAAGLLVLASGPRPTLAILAAGLLGFGFSFPFTSVACTVLRRTPAQKHGSAVGVLSAFYDLFVGAGSLLAGSIAGRNGYSAALVMAAVALTGAALAGPFVFRARTEENCVFPQVRLETTVG
;
A
#
# COMPACT_ATOMS: atom_id res chain seq x y z
N MET A 1 -4.92 1.48 -9.65
CA MET A 1 -4.19 0.20 -9.52
C MET A 1 -5.04 -1.01 -9.91
N ALA A 2 -6.16 -1.32 -9.22
CA ALA A 2 -7.00 -2.51 -9.52
C ALA A 2 -7.53 -2.55 -10.97
N ALA A 3 -8.01 -1.43 -11.51
CA ALA A 3 -8.45 -1.33 -12.91
C ALA A 3 -7.32 -1.63 -13.92
N GLY A 4 -6.07 -1.24 -13.60
CA GLY A 4 -4.91 -1.52 -14.45
C GLY A 4 -4.55 -3.01 -14.51
N LEU A 5 -4.70 -3.74 -13.39
CA LEU A 5 -4.52 -5.19 -13.37
C LEU A 5 -5.61 -5.93 -14.14
N LEU A 6 -6.87 -5.47 -14.03
CA LEU A 6 -7.99 -6.09 -14.72
C LEU A 6 -7.87 -5.92 -16.24
N VAL A 7 -7.36 -4.76 -16.66
CA VAL A 7 -6.98 -4.52 -18.05
C VAL A 7 -5.83 -5.44 -18.48
N LEU A 8 -4.73 -5.55 -17.72
CA LEU A 8 -3.62 -6.47 -18.06
C LEU A 8 -4.07 -7.94 -18.16
N ALA A 9 -4.94 -8.38 -17.26
CA ALA A 9 -5.45 -9.76 -17.21
C ALA A 9 -6.28 -10.12 -18.46
N SER A 10 -6.91 -9.13 -19.11
CA SER A 10 -7.72 -9.34 -20.33
C SER A 10 -6.90 -9.59 -21.61
N GLY A 11 -5.57 -9.56 -21.56
CA GLY A 11 -4.70 -9.70 -22.73
C GLY A 11 -4.88 -8.58 -23.77
N PRO A 12 -4.81 -7.30 -23.39
CA PRO A 12 -5.11 -6.19 -24.29
C PRO A 12 -3.93 -5.89 -25.22
N ARG A 13 -4.19 -5.08 -26.26
CA ARG A 13 -3.17 -4.58 -27.19
C ARG A 13 -1.99 -3.92 -26.45
N PRO A 14 -0.76 -4.00 -26.99
CA PRO A 14 0.46 -3.53 -26.31
C PRO A 14 0.42 -2.06 -25.85
N THR A 15 -0.27 -1.18 -26.59
CA THR A 15 -0.47 0.23 -26.20
C THR A 15 -1.32 0.38 -24.93
N LEU A 16 -2.37 -0.43 -24.78
CA LEU A 16 -3.21 -0.44 -23.58
C LEU A 16 -2.45 -1.00 -22.37
N ALA A 17 -1.56 -1.98 -22.60
CA ALA A 17 -0.72 -2.55 -21.54
C ALA A 17 0.23 -1.51 -20.95
N ILE A 18 0.79 -0.62 -21.77
CA ILE A 18 1.66 0.48 -21.29
C ILE A 18 0.87 1.48 -20.45
N LEU A 19 -0.31 1.89 -20.90
CA LEU A 19 -1.19 2.78 -20.12
C LEU A 19 -1.61 2.15 -18.79
N ALA A 20 -2.01 0.87 -18.84
CA ALA A 20 -2.41 0.14 -17.65
C ALA A 20 -1.24 -0.05 -16.67
N ALA A 21 -0.02 -0.33 -17.17
CA ALA A 21 1.20 -0.39 -16.35
C ALA A 21 1.52 0.97 -15.71
N GLY A 22 1.37 2.07 -16.44
CA GLY A 22 1.51 3.42 -15.89
C GLY A 22 0.52 3.69 -14.76
N LEU A 23 -0.75 3.32 -14.95
CA LEU A 23 -1.80 3.45 -13.93
C LEU A 23 -1.56 2.57 -12.69
N LEU A 24 -0.95 1.41 -12.91
CA LEU A 24 -0.58 0.45 -11.87
C LEU A 24 0.58 1.00 -11.02
N GLY A 25 1.63 1.52 -11.66
CA GLY A 25 2.74 2.19 -11.00
C GLY A 25 2.30 3.44 -10.23
N PHE A 26 1.46 4.29 -10.83
CA PHE A 26 0.97 5.50 -10.16
C PHE A 26 0.16 5.19 -8.89
N GLY A 27 -0.66 4.14 -8.92
CA GLY A 27 -1.41 3.69 -7.75
C GLY A 27 -0.54 3.10 -6.65
N PHE A 28 0.62 2.52 -7.01
CA PHE A 28 1.54 1.92 -6.05
C PHE A 28 2.32 2.95 -5.21
N SER A 29 2.59 4.15 -5.75
CA SER A 29 3.37 5.18 -5.04
C SER A 29 2.65 5.82 -3.84
N PHE A 30 1.32 5.88 -3.85
CA PHE A 30 0.53 6.54 -2.81
C PHE A 30 0.64 5.86 -1.43
N PRO A 31 0.41 4.54 -1.31
CA PRO A 31 0.50 3.85 -0.02
C PRO A 31 1.91 3.89 0.57
N PHE A 32 2.94 3.62 -0.25
CA PHE A 32 4.33 3.57 0.21
C PHE A 32 4.79 4.92 0.78
N THR A 33 4.51 6.00 0.06
CA THR A 33 4.85 7.37 0.52
C THR A 33 4.08 7.76 1.77
N SER A 34 2.81 7.36 1.88
CA SER A 34 1.97 7.65 3.06
C SER A 34 2.48 6.94 4.32
N VAL A 35 2.82 5.64 4.22
CA VAL A 35 3.37 4.85 5.33
C VAL A 35 4.75 5.39 5.71
N ALA A 36 5.63 5.63 4.74
CA ALA A 36 6.96 6.15 4.99
C ALA A 36 6.90 7.51 5.73
N CYS A 37 6.08 8.46 5.25
CA CYS A 37 5.93 9.75 5.91
C CYS A 37 5.39 9.62 7.35
N THR A 38 4.46 8.70 7.58
CA THR A 38 3.90 8.43 8.91
C THR A 38 4.95 7.87 9.86
N VAL A 39 5.77 6.92 9.40
CA VAL A 39 6.87 6.32 10.19
C VAL A 39 7.92 7.39 10.52
N LEU A 40 8.34 8.20 9.55
CA LEU A 40 9.29 9.28 9.78
C LEU A 40 8.74 10.33 10.77
N ARG A 41 7.48 10.74 10.63
CA ARG A 41 6.83 11.73 11.54
C ARG A 41 6.75 11.25 12.99
N ARG A 42 6.65 9.93 13.23
CA ARG A 42 6.58 9.36 14.59
C ARG A 42 7.94 8.99 15.18
N THR A 43 9.02 9.10 14.40
CA THR A 43 10.36 8.72 14.84
C THR A 43 11.18 9.98 15.18
N PRO A 44 11.94 10.01 16.29
CA PRO A 44 12.89 11.09 16.58
C PRO A 44 13.97 11.20 15.49
N ALA A 45 14.44 12.42 15.20
CA ALA A 45 15.40 12.69 14.13
C ALA A 45 16.68 11.82 14.20
N GLN A 46 17.17 11.50 15.40
CA GLN A 46 18.34 10.62 15.57
C GLN A 46 18.12 9.15 15.18
N LYS A 47 16.87 8.68 15.02
CA LYS A 47 16.54 7.28 14.73
C LYS A 47 15.88 7.06 13.36
N HIS A 48 15.80 8.10 12.52
CA HIS A 48 15.18 8.01 11.18
C HIS A 48 15.82 6.92 10.31
N GLY A 49 17.15 6.80 10.32
CA GLY A 49 17.86 5.76 9.56
C GLY A 49 17.48 4.34 10.00
N SER A 50 17.29 4.11 11.30
CA SER A 50 16.86 2.81 11.83
C SER A 50 15.40 2.50 11.48
N ALA A 51 14.50 3.48 11.58
CA ALA A 51 13.09 3.29 11.25
C ALA A 51 12.87 3.01 9.76
N VAL A 52 13.58 3.72 8.87
CA VAL A 52 13.54 3.46 7.42
C VAL A 52 14.16 2.09 7.11
N GLY A 53 15.22 1.70 7.82
CA GLY A 53 15.81 0.36 7.68
C GLY A 53 14.85 -0.77 8.02
N VAL A 54 14.13 -0.67 9.14
CA VAL A 54 13.09 -1.65 9.53
C VAL A 54 11.94 -1.67 8.53
N LEU A 55 11.49 -0.50 8.05
CA LEU A 55 10.47 -0.40 7.01
C LEU A 55 10.90 -1.13 5.72
N SER A 56 12.14 -0.92 5.27
CA SER A 56 12.67 -1.57 4.07
C SER A 56 12.78 -3.09 4.26
N ALA A 57 13.32 -3.55 5.39
CA ALA A 57 13.46 -4.98 5.67
C ALA A 57 12.10 -5.69 5.68
N PHE A 58 11.08 -5.05 6.26
CA PHE A 58 9.71 -5.58 6.25
C PHE A 58 9.12 -5.58 4.83
N TYR A 59 9.36 -4.51 4.07
CA TYR A 59 8.92 -4.41 2.68
C TYR A 59 9.56 -5.49 1.79
N ASP A 60 10.87 -5.72 1.91
CA ASP A 60 11.57 -6.78 1.18
C ASP A 60 11.03 -8.17 1.54
N LEU A 61 10.78 -8.44 2.82
CA LEU A 61 10.20 -9.70 3.27
C LEU A 61 8.80 -9.91 2.70
N PHE A 62 7.96 -8.87 2.75
CA PHE A 62 6.61 -8.90 2.19
C PHE A 62 6.62 -9.13 0.68
N VAL A 63 7.46 -8.40 -0.06
CA VAL A 63 7.59 -8.53 -1.51
C VAL A 63 8.15 -9.89 -1.89
N GLY A 64 9.14 -10.39 -1.16
CA GLY A 64 9.70 -11.73 -1.35
C GLY A 64 8.66 -12.82 -1.15
N ALA A 65 7.92 -12.77 -0.03
CA ALA A 65 6.84 -13.72 0.26
C ALA A 65 5.73 -13.67 -0.79
N GLY A 66 5.29 -12.47 -1.17
CA GLY A 66 4.28 -12.26 -2.22
C GLY A 66 4.73 -12.78 -3.58
N SER A 67 6.02 -12.58 -3.93
CA SER A 67 6.60 -13.06 -5.20
C SER A 67 6.70 -14.57 -5.25
N LEU A 68 7.10 -15.23 -4.15
CA LEU A 68 7.10 -16.69 -4.06
C LEU A 68 5.69 -17.27 -4.20
N LEU A 69 4.71 -16.64 -3.55
CA LEU A 69 3.32 -17.04 -3.64
C LEU A 69 2.81 -16.88 -5.09
N ALA A 70 3.06 -15.72 -5.70
CA ALA A 70 2.69 -15.43 -7.08
C ALA A 70 3.37 -16.39 -8.08
N GLY A 71 4.65 -16.70 -7.87
CA GLY A 71 5.40 -17.66 -8.69
C GLY A 71 4.86 -19.09 -8.58
N SER A 72 4.50 -19.54 -7.37
CA SER A 72 3.87 -20.85 -7.14
C SER A 72 2.54 -20.97 -7.89
N ILE A 73 1.74 -19.91 -7.89
CA ILE A 73 0.44 -19.85 -8.57
C ILE A 73 0.61 -19.78 -10.09
N ALA A 74 1.58 -18.99 -10.57
CA ALA A 74 1.92 -18.89 -11.99
C ALA A 74 2.43 -20.22 -12.56
N GLY A 75 3.21 -20.99 -11.79
CA GLY A 75 3.74 -22.29 -12.20
C GLY A 75 2.66 -23.36 -12.40
N ARG A 76 1.49 -23.22 -11.77
CA ARG A 76 0.38 -24.18 -11.88
C ARG A 76 -0.70 -23.77 -12.89
N ASN A 77 -1.05 -22.49 -12.95
CA ASN A 77 -2.20 -22.00 -13.73
C ASN A 77 -1.82 -20.94 -14.81
N GLY A 78 -0.53 -20.68 -15.01
CA GLY A 78 -0.03 -19.68 -15.95
C GLY A 78 -0.09 -18.24 -15.45
N TYR A 79 0.44 -17.31 -16.25
CA TYR A 79 0.58 -15.88 -15.89
C TYR A 79 -0.77 -15.16 -15.67
N SER A 80 -1.82 -15.58 -16.38
CA SER A 80 -3.14 -14.97 -16.26
C SER A 80 -3.73 -15.18 -14.85
N ALA A 81 -3.51 -16.36 -14.24
CA ALA A 81 -3.96 -16.64 -12.87
C ALA A 81 -3.24 -15.80 -11.81
N ALA A 82 -1.95 -15.52 -12.00
CA ALA A 82 -1.19 -14.64 -11.10
C ALA A 82 -1.73 -13.19 -11.16
N LEU A 83 -2.11 -12.71 -12.35
CA LEU A 83 -2.72 -11.38 -12.52
C LEU A 83 -4.10 -11.28 -11.87
N VAL A 84 -4.93 -12.32 -11.99
CA VAL A 84 -6.24 -12.39 -11.31
C VAL A 84 -6.06 -12.41 -9.79
N MET A 85 -5.10 -13.19 -9.28
CA MET A 85 -4.82 -13.24 -7.84
C MET A 85 -4.36 -11.87 -7.30
N ALA A 86 -3.49 -11.17 -8.03
CA ALA A 86 -3.11 -9.80 -7.70
C ALA A 86 -4.31 -8.83 -7.74
N ALA A 87 -5.21 -8.97 -8.71
CA ALA A 87 -6.42 -8.17 -8.79
C ALA A 87 -7.34 -8.40 -7.58
N VAL A 88 -7.57 -9.65 -7.19
CA VAL A 88 -8.38 -10.01 -6.00
C VAL A 88 -7.75 -9.47 -4.73
N ALA A 89 -6.43 -9.60 -4.57
CA ALA A 89 -5.71 -9.07 -3.41
C ALA A 89 -5.85 -7.55 -3.30
N LEU A 90 -5.71 -6.82 -4.41
CA LEU A 90 -5.91 -5.36 -4.41
C LEU A 90 -7.35 -4.94 -4.14
N THR A 91 -8.33 -5.66 -4.70
CA THR A 91 -9.74 -5.38 -4.42
C THR A 91 -10.06 -5.65 -2.94
N GLY A 92 -9.54 -6.74 -2.38
CA GLY A 92 -9.64 -7.03 -0.95
C GLY A 92 -9.03 -5.93 -0.09
N ALA A 93 -7.84 -5.45 -0.43
CA ALA A 93 -7.21 -4.32 0.25
C ALA A 93 -8.01 -3.01 0.12
N ALA A 94 -8.58 -2.74 -1.06
CA ALA A 94 -9.40 -1.56 -1.31
C ALA A 94 -10.75 -1.61 -0.57
N LEU A 95 -11.30 -2.80 -0.32
CA LEU A 95 -12.51 -3.00 0.48
C LEU A 95 -12.21 -2.95 1.99
N ALA A 96 -11.09 -3.53 2.41
CA ALA A 96 -10.64 -3.48 3.81
C ALA A 96 -10.21 -2.07 4.23
N GLY A 97 -9.67 -1.27 3.31
CA GLY A 97 -9.25 0.12 3.54
C GLY A 97 -10.32 0.98 4.22
N PRO A 98 -11.51 1.18 3.62
CA PRO A 98 -12.59 1.93 4.26
C PRO A 98 -13.09 1.23 5.53
N PHE A 99 -13.06 -0.10 5.63
CA PHE A 99 -13.51 -0.82 6.84
C PHE A 99 -12.59 -0.57 8.04
N VAL A 100 -11.27 -0.58 7.81
CA VAL A 100 -10.24 -0.32 8.83
C VAL A 100 -10.13 1.17 9.17
N PHE A 101 -10.28 2.06 8.17
CA PHE A 101 -10.18 3.50 8.40
C PHE A 101 -11.44 4.10 9.01
N ARG A 102 -12.63 3.58 8.67
CA ARG A 102 -13.90 4.01 9.26
C ARG A 102 -14.00 3.66 10.74
N ALA A 103 -13.33 2.59 11.20
CA ALA A 103 -13.20 2.28 12.61
C ALA A 103 -12.39 3.33 13.40
N ARG A 104 -11.46 4.06 12.76
CA ARG A 104 -10.61 5.07 13.42
C ARG A 104 -11.15 6.49 13.42
N THR A 105 -12.26 6.75 12.73
CA THR A 105 -12.91 8.08 12.78
C THR A 105 -13.70 8.27 14.08
N GLU A 106 -14.22 7.20 14.68
CA GLU A 106 -15.02 7.28 15.91
C GLU A 106 -14.14 7.50 17.17
N GLU A 107 -12.89 7.05 17.15
CA GLU A 107 -11.95 7.14 18.29
C GLU A 107 -11.06 8.40 18.27
N ASN A 108 -11.02 9.15 17.16
CA ASN A 108 -10.29 10.42 17.06
C ASN A 108 -11.20 11.67 17.12
N CYS A 109 -12.51 11.49 17.36
CA CYS A 109 -13.40 12.57 17.78
C CYS A 109 -13.35 12.83 19.30
N VAL A 110 -12.49 12.12 20.03
CA VAL A 110 -12.26 12.31 21.46
C VAL A 110 -10.77 12.25 21.76
N PHE A 111 -10.02 13.32 21.55
CA PHE A 111 -8.84 13.69 22.35
C PHE A 111 -8.55 15.17 22.11
N PRO A 112 -8.06 15.87 23.13
CA PRO A 112 -8.80 16.86 23.89
C PRO A 112 -8.37 18.26 23.46
N GLN A 113 -9.12 19.25 23.93
CA GLN A 113 -8.70 20.64 24.08
C GLN A 113 -7.19 20.72 24.40
N VAL A 114 -6.38 21.03 23.39
CA VAL A 114 -5.01 21.52 23.60
C VAL A 114 -5.20 22.84 24.32
N ARG A 115 -5.09 22.75 25.65
CA ARG A 115 -4.95 23.85 26.60
C ARG A 115 -3.74 24.68 26.17
N LEU A 116 -3.98 25.60 25.24
CA LEU A 116 -3.19 26.80 25.02
C LEU A 116 -3.51 27.76 26.18
N GLU A 117 -3.07 27.41 27.38
CA GLU A 117 -2.88 28.37 28.45
C GLU A 117 -1.48 28.17 29.02
N THR A 118 -0.53 28.94 28.48
CA THR A 118 0.54 29.58 29.24
C THR A 118 1.18 30.63 28.35
N THR A 119 0.38 31.66 28.08
CA THR A 119 0.84 33.00 27.74
C THR A 119 1.61 33.53 28.95
N VAL A 120 2.84 33.99 28.68
CA VAL A 120 3.55 35.11 29.30
C VAL A 120 2.78 35.84 30.41
N GLY A 121 3.36 35.87 31.61
CA GLY A 121 2.96 36.70 32.75
C GLY A 121 4.01 36.60 33.84
#